data_AF-A0A8H4R4Z6-F1
#
_entry.id   AF-A0A8H4R4Z6-F1
#
_cell.length_a   1.000
_cell.length_b   1.000
_cell.length_c   1.000
_cell.angle_alpha   90.00
_cell.angle_beta   90.00
_cell.angle_gamma   90.00
#
_symmetry.space_group_name_H-M   'P 1'
#
loop_
_entity.id
_entity.type
_entity.pdbx_description
1 polymer ?
#
loop_
_entity_poly.entity_id
_entity_poly.type
_entity_poly.pdbx_seq_one_letter_code
_entity_poly.pdbx_strand_id
1 'polypeptide(L)'
;MQRDHLGYVYTFVKKLRKCMTYSRGILISLSDFPGSSTPIMRPFVVATASMAVFTAQPTSIPLSENGLARCEYELRPISPLHEDVSLQTEFNFVTTRSFSLAVDGAEIHASGYGASFSGPNPNGTYSVRTELGASGMTSLDVKSIIQSLEGQLRQGYATDWIFEKVACTA
;
A
#
# COMPACT_ATOMS: atom_id res chain seq x y z
N MET A 1 -28.04 -30.74 -8.33
CA MET A 1 -29.07 -29.68 -8.25
C MET A 1 -28.62 -28.78 -7.11
N GLN A 2 -28.03 -27.60 -7.30
CA GLN A 2 -28.57 -26.35 -7.84
C GLN A 2 -27.36 -25.38 -7.98
N ARG A 3 -26.93 -25.00 -9.21
CA ARG A 3 -26.99 -23.63 -9.82
C ARG A 3 -26.83 -22.46 -8.84
N ASP A 4 -26.16 -21.33 -9.11
CA ASP A 4 -25.26 -20.81 -10.15
C ASP A 4 -25.04 -19.32 -9.80
N HIS A 5 -23.85 -18.80 -10.12
CA HIS A 5 -23.56 -17.46 -10.67
C HIS A 5 -23.68 -16.12 -9.88
N LEU A 6 -22.70 -15.26 -10.25
CA LEU A 6 -22.55 -13.79 -10.14
C LEU A 6 -21.78 -13.28 -8.91
N GLY A 7 -20.73 -12.44 -9.02
CA GLY A 7 -20.17 -11.76 -10.18
C GLY A 7 -19.15 -10.70 -9.74
N TYR A 8 -18.06 -10.62 -10.48
CA TYR A 8 -17.01 -9.59 -10.50
C TYR A 8 -17.54 -8.15 -10.63
N VAL A 9 -17.06 -7.19 -9.80
CA VAL A 9 -16.88 -5.75 -10.12
C VAL A 9 -15.74 -5.20 -9.23
N TYR A 10 -14.49 -5.17 -9.69
CA TYR A 10 -13.75 -4.01 -10.22
C TYR A 10 -13.80 -2.67 -9.41
N THR A 11 -12.67 -2.35 -8.75
CA THR A 11 -11.82 -1.16 -9.06
C THR A 11 -11.99 0.17 -8.31
N PHE A 12 -10.84 0.63 -7.79
CA PHE A 12 -10.40 2.02 -7.53
C PHE A 12 -11.18 2.88 -6.53
N VAL A 13 -10.57 3.08 -5.35
CA VAL A 13 -10.43 4.44 -4.79
C VAL A 13 -8.98 4.68 -4.39
N LYS A 14 -8.20 5.15 -5.37
CA LYS A 14 -6.91 5.81 -5.12
C LYS A 14 -7.19 7.15 -4.42
N LYS A 15 -6.59 7.31 -3.24
CA LYS A 15 -5.61 8.38 -2.98
C LYS A 15 -6.04 9.79 -3.39
N LEU A 16 -6.78 10.50 -2.53
CA LEU A 16 -6.77 11.97 -2.44
C LEU A 16 -7.33 12.42 -1.07
N ARG A 17 -6.43 12.84 -0.17
CA ARG A 17 -6.55 14.01 0.73
C ARG A 17 -5.47 13.96 1.82
N LYS A 18 -4.23 14.27 1.41
CA LYS A 18 -3.25 14.99 2.25
C LYS A 18 -2.93 16.28 1.49
N CYS A 19 -3.78 17.28 1.65
CA CYS A 19 -3.48 18.68 1.35
C CYS A 19 -4.16 19.55 2.41
N MET A 20 -3.30 20.16 3.24
CA MET A 20 -3.39 21.55 3.72
C MET A 20 -4.68 22.04 4.38
N THR A 21 -4.59 22.20 5.69
CA THR A 21 -4.68 23.49 6.38
C THR A 21 -5.39 24.61 5.62
N TYR A 22 -6.65 24.88 5.97
CA TYR A 22 -7.18 26.24 5.97
C TYR A 22 -8.30 26.37 6.99
N SER A 23 -7.91 26.71 8.22
CA SER A 23 -8.82 27.28 9.21
C SER A 23 -9.26 28.66 8.72
N ARG A 24 -10.48 28.80 8.22
CA ARG A 24 -11.15 30.09 8.11
C ARG A 24 -12.65 29.93 8.18
N GLY A 25 -13.25 30.85 8.94
CA GLY A 25 -14.58 30.77 9.52
C GLY A 25 -15.70 30.40 8.55
N ILE A 26 -16.58 29.54 9.07
CA ILE A 26 -17.94 29.38 8.56
C ILE A 26 -18.69 30.65 8.93
N LEU A 27 -18.86 31.53 7.94
CA LEU A 27 -19.91 32.53 7.91
C LEU A 27 -21.25 31.77 7.84
N ILE A 28 -22.05 31.90 8.90
CA ILE A 28 -23.46 31.50 8.89
C ILE A 28 -24.18 32.56 8.06
N SER A 29 -24.66 32.19 6.89
CA SER A 29 -25.72 32.91 6.19
C SER A 29 -26.93 31.99 6.16
N LEU A 30 -27.91 32.27 7.01
CA LEU A 30 -29.26 31.73 6.91
C LEU A 30 -30.22 32.90 6.88
N SER A 31 -30.96 32.91 5.78
CA SER A 31 -31.91 33.88 5.30
C SER A 31 -33.13 34.01 6.20
N ASP A 32 -33.74 35.18 6.08
CA ASP A 32 -34.98 35.67 6.68
C ASP A 32 -36.09 34.65 6.98
N PHE A 33 -36.63 34.73 8.20
CA PHE A 33 -38.01 34.38 8.52
C PHE A 33 -38.58 35.43 9.49
N PRO A 34 -39.65 36.16 9.13
CA PRO A 34 -40.31 37.07 10.05
C PRO A 34 -41.46 36.35 10.77
N GLY A 35 -41.55 36.52 12.08
CA GLY A 35 -42.82 36.33 12.79
C GLY A 35 -42.74 35.65 14.15
N SER A 36 -43.11 36.44 15.16
CA SER A 36 -43.87 36.01 16.35
C SER A 36 -43.12 35.40 17.55
N SER A 37 -42.78 36.31 18.48
CA SER A 37 -43.12 36.30 19.92
C SER A 37 -42.76 35.10 20.83
N THR A 38 -41.94 35.45 21.83
CA THR A 38 -41.68 34.86 23.18
C THR A 38 -40.52 33.88 23.33
N PRO A 39 -39.51 34.19 24.19
CA PRO A 39 -38.40 33.30 24.49
C PRO A 39 -38.75 32.37 25.65
N ILE A 40 -38.88 31.07 25.39
CA ILE A 40 -38.82 30.05 26.44
C ILE A 40 -37.40 29.50 26.46
N MET A 41 -36.64 29.96 27.45
CA MET A 41 -35.31 29.52 27.83
C MET A 41 -35.33 28.00 28.06
N ARG A 42 -34.68 27.22 27.19
CA ARG A 42 -34.42 25.80 27.41
C ARG A 42 -32.94 25.61 27.76
N PRO A 43 -32.62 24.82 28.79
CA PRO A 43 -31.23 24.64 29.23
C PRO A 43 -30.42 23.86 28.20
N PHE A 44 -29.26 24.41 27.85
CA PHE A 44 -28.19 23.71 27.14
C PHE A 44 -27.71 22.53 27.99
N VAL A 45 -27.96 21.31 27.54
CA VAL A 45 -27.25 20.12 28.02
C VAL A 45 -26.07 19.91 27.07
N VAL A 46 -24.90 20.40 27.46
CA VAL A 46 -23.64 20.11 26.78
C VAL A 46 -23.18 18.73 27.26
N ALA A 47 -23.43 17.70 26.45
CA ALA A 47 -22.89 16.37 26.66
C ALA A 47 -21.39 16.38 26.32
N THR A 48 -20.53 16.39 27.33
CA THR A 48 -19.09 16.19 27.19
C THR A 48 -18.81 14.72 26.84
N ALA A 49 -18.56 14.44 25.57
CA ALA A 49 -18.05 13.14 25.15
C ALA A 49 -16.62 12.98 25.68
N SER A 50 -16.44 12.07 26.62
CA SER A 50 -15.15 11.62 27.15
C SER A 50 -14.29 11.03 26.03
N MET A 51 -13.18 11.70 25.70
CA MET A 51 -12.17 11.15 24.81
C MET A 51 -11.46 9.99 25.53
N ALA A 52 -11.72 8.76 25.10
CA ALA A 52 -10.89 7.63 25.46
C ALA A 52 -9.55 7.78 24.72
N VAL A 53 -8.53 8.23 25.46
CA VAL A 53 -7.14 8.19 24.98
C VAL A 53 -6.73 6.73 24.97
N PHE A 54 -6.74 6.11 23.78
CA PHE A 54 -6.05 4.85 23.57
C PHE A 54 -4.55 5.14 23.68
N THR A 55 -3.96 4.83 24.83
CA THR A 55 -2.52 4.73 24.97
C THR A 55 -2.08 3.53 24.13
N ALA A 56 -1.61 3.77 22.92
CA ALA A 56 -0.93 2.77 22.12
C ALA A 56 0.30 2.31 22.91
N GLN A 57 0.24 1.11 23.47
CA GLN A 57 1.44 0.46 24.01
C GLN A 57 2.32 0.09 22.81
N PRO A 58 3.59 0.49 22.78
CA PRO A 58 4.53 -0.05 21.81
C PRO A 58 4.78 -1.50 22.19
N THR A 59 4.00 -2.43 21.64
CA THR A 59 4.38 -3.84 21.64
C THR A 59 5.62 -3.94 20.78
N SER A 60 6.79 -4.02 21.41
CA SER A 60 8.02 -4.46 20.78
C SER A 60 7.80 -5.92 20.37
N ILE A 61 7.29 -6.11 19.15
CA ILE A 61 7.17 -7.42 18.52
C ILE A 61 8.60 -7.94 18.43
N PRO A 62 8.92 -9.09 19.05
CA PRO A 62 10.24 -9.68 18.91
C PRO A 62 10.51 -9.88 17.41
N LEU A 63 11.69 -9.45 16.94
CA LEU A 63 12.14 -9.77 15.59
C LEU A 63 12.09 -11.29 15.43
N SER A 64 11.08 -11.79 14.73
CA SER A 64 11.00 -13.19 14.36
C SER A 64 12.19 -13.47 13.47
N GLU A 65 12.98 -14.48 13.85
CA GLU A 65 14.31 -14.75 13.33
C GLU A 65 14.34 -15.07 11.82
N ASN A 66 13.21 -15.13 11.13
CA ASN A 66 13.15 -15.19 9.66
C ASN A 66 11.92 -14.48 9.09
N GLY A 67 11.65 -13.22 9.46
CA GLY A 67 10.60 -12.37 8.85
C GLY A 67 10.73 -12.10 7.34
N LEU A 68 11.48 -12.94 6.62
CA LEU A 68 11.67 -12.93 5.18
C LEU A 68 10.59 -13.79 4.51
N ALA A 69 9.95 -13.25 3.47
CA ALA A 69 9.15 -14.02 2.52
C ALA A 69 9.96 -14.21 1.23
N ARG A 70 9.98 -15.45 0.72
CA ARG A 70 10.53 -15.75 -0.61
C ARG A 70 9.44 -15.48 -1.64
N CYS A 71 9.72 -14.59 -2.58
CA CYS A 71 8.76 -14.10 -3.55
C CYS A 71 9.27 -14.24 -4.98
N GLU A 72 8.38 -14.67 -5.86
CA GLU A 72 8.54 -14.74 -7.31
C GLU A 72 7.60 -13.74 -7.98
N TYR A 73 8.11 -13.04 -8.97
CA TYR A 73 7.44 -11.97 -9.69
C TYR A 73 7.52 -12.25 -11.19
N GLU A 74 6.43 -12.03 -11.92
CA GLU A 74 6.48 -11.81 -13.36
C GLU A 74 6.43 -10.30 -13.61
N LEU A 75 7.55 -9.71 -14.05
CA LEU A 75 7.67 -8.28 -14.29
C LEU A 75 7.62 -7.97 -15.79
N ARG A 76 6.74 -7.07 -16.22
CA ARG A 76 6.70 -6.55 -17.60
C ARG A 76 7.22 -5.10 -17.63
N PRO A 77 8.21 -4.78 -18.46
CA PRO A 77 8.61 -3.39 -18.66
C PRO A 77 7.56 -2.66 -19.52
N ILE A 78 7.23 -1.41 -19.22
CA ILE A 78 6.27 -0.63 -20.03
C ILE A 78 6.87 -0.11 -21.34
N SER A 79 8.20 -0.03 -21.39
CA SER A 79 8.98 0.43 -22.53
C SER A 79 10.11 -0.56 -22.78
N PRO A 80 10.55 -0.74 -24.05
CA PRO A 80 11.70 -1.58 -24.36
C PRO A 80 12.93 -1.20 -23.53
N LEU A 81 13.64 -2.21 -23.03
CA LEU A 81 14.88 -2.00 -22.30
C LEU A 81 16.02 -1.74 -23.28
N HIS A 82 16.92 -0.82 -22.90
CA HIS A 82 18.18 -0.63 -23.59
C HIS A 82 19.18 -1.73 -23.21
N GLU A 83 20.10 -2.07 -24.12
CA GLU A 83 21.08 -3.15 -23.94
C GLU A 83 22.10 -2.89 -22.81
N ASP A 84 22.28 -1.64 -22.41
CA ASP A 84 23.19 -1.21 -21.34
C ASP A 84 22.60 -1.30 -19.93
N VAL A 85 21.32 -1.67 -19.80
CA VAL A 85 20.65 -1.77 -18.51
C VAL A 85 21.10 -3.04 -17.76
N SER A 86 21.69 -2.86 -16.58
CA SER A 86 21.92 -3.95 -15.63
C SER A 86 20.59 -4.43 -15.05
N LEU A 87 20.03 -5.51 -15.62
CA LEU A 87 18.80 -6.15 -15.13
C LEU A 87 18.86 -6.52 -13.64
N GLN A 88 20.03 -6.96 -13.17
CA GLN A 88 20.25 -7.27 -11.77
C GLN A 88 20.02 -6.04 -10.86
N THR A 89 20.59 -4.90 -11.25
CA THR A 89 20.45 -3.64 -10.51
C THR A 89 19.01 -3.16 -10.58
N GLU A 90 18.40 -3.23 -11.76
CA GLU A 90 17.03 -2.81 -12.01
C GLU A 90 16.02 -3.61 -11.18
N PHE A 91 16.13 -4.93 -11.17
CA PHE A 91 15.23 -5.80 -10.41
C PHE A 91 15.40 -5.67 -8.90
N ASN A 92 16.63 -5.55 -8.42
CA ASN A 92 16.89 -5.23 -7.02
C ASN A 92 16.23 -3.91 -6.61
N PHE A 93 16.35 -2.89 -7.45
CA PHE A 93 15.77 -1.59 -7.16
C PHE A 93 14.25 -1.62 -7.15
N VAL A 94 13.63 -2.09 -8.23
CA VAL A 94 12.17 -2.02 -8.36
C VAL A 94 11.46 -2.87 -7.30
N THR A 95 11.98 -4.06 -6.98
CA THR A 95 11.38 -4.93 -5.94
C THR A 95 11.56 -4.32 -4.54
N THR A 96 12.78 -3.91 -4.19
CA THR A 96 13.08 -3.33 -2.86
C THR A 96 12.36 -2.00 -2.65
N ARG A 97 12.37 -1.10 -3.64
CA ARG A 97 11.67 0.20 -3.57
C ARG A 97 10.17 0.00 -3.47
N SER A 98 9.58 -0.89 -4.26
CA SER A 98 8.14 -1.15 -4.21
C SER A 98 7.71 -1.68 -2.85
N PHE A 99 8.51 -2.58 -2.27
CA PHE A 99 8.27 -3.08 -0.93
C PHE A 99 8.47 -1.99 0.14
N SER A 100 9.54 -1.19 0.04
CA SER A 100 9.82 -0.06 0.95
C SER A 100 8.66 0.92 1.06
N LEU A 101 8.07 1.27 -0.09
CA LEU A 101 6.91 2.15 -0.15
C LEU A 101 5.65 1.52 0.44
N ALA A 102 5.58 0.19 0.47
CA ALA A 102 4.43 -0.55 1.00
C ALA A 102 4.50 -0.76 2.52
N VAL A 103 5.72 -0.84 3.09
CA VAL A 103 5.95 -1.02 4.55
C VAL A 103 6.13 0.30 5.31
N ASP A 104 5.78 1.44 4.70
CA ASP A 104 5.79 2.78 5.31
C ASP A 104 7.10 3.16 6.03
N GLY A 105 8.24 2.80 5.42
CA GLY A 105 9.57 3.18 5.93
C GLY A 105 10.15 2.26 7.02
N ALA A 106 9.54 1.09 7.28
CA ALA A 106 10.21 0.05 8.05
C ALA A 106 11.57 -0.32 7.42
N GLU A 107 12.54 -0.66 8.28
CA GLU A 107 13.83 -1.18 7.83
C GLU A 107 13.62 -2.50 7.08
N ILE A 108 14.18 -2.60 5.88
CA ILE A 108 14.01 -3.76 4.99
C ILE A 108 15.23 -4.65 5.09
N HIS A 109 14.97 -5.94 5.20
CA HIS A 109 15.96 -7.00 5.13
C HIS A 109 15.77 -7.73 3.81
N ALA A 110 16.85 -7.94 3.07
CA ALA A 110 16.85 -8.77 1.88
C ALA A 110 17.88 -9.87 2.06
N SER A 111 17.68 -11.03 1.42
CA SER A 111 18.73 -12.05 1.42
C SER A 111 19.97 -11.52 0.69
N GLY A 112 21.15 -11.85 1.21
CA GLY A 112 22.43 -11.29 0.76
C GLY A 112 22.82 -11.59 -0.69
N TYR A 113 22.01 -12.38 -1.42
CA TYR A 113 22.25 -12.75 -2.81
C TYR A 113 21.54 -11.84 -3.82
N GLY A 114 20.67 -10.93 -3.38
CA GLY A 114 19.86 -10.08 -4.26
C GLY A 114 18.83 -10.87 -5.08
N ALA A 115 18.21 -10.19 -6.04
CA ALA A 115 17.20 -10.76 -6.91
C ALA A 115 17.83 -11.67 -7.98
N SER A 116 17.43 -12.92 -8.05
CA SER A 116 17.74 -13.78 -9.20
C SER A 116 16.67 -13.60 -10.28
N PHE A 117 17.01 -13.79 -11.55
CA PHE A 117 16.03 -13.63 -12.63
C PHE A 117 16.29 -14.57 -13.82
N SER A 118 15.24 -14.80 -14.59
CA SER A 118 15.27 -15.47 -15.89
C SER A 118 14.35 -14.76 -16.90
N GLY A 119 14.63 -14.93 -18.18
CA GLY A 119 13.90 -14.29 -19.28
C GLY A 119 14.81 -13.53 -20.24
N PRO A 120 14.24 -12.73 -21.17
CA PRO A 120 12.82 -12.45 -21.31
C PRO A 120 12.01 -13.70 -21.70
N ASN A 121 10.81 -13.82 -21.14
CA ASN A 121 9.81 -14.83 -21.51
C ASN A 121 9.17 -14.47 -22.86
N PRO A 122 8.50 -15.42 -23.56
CA PRO A 122 7.86 -15.15 -24.86
C PRO A 122 6.82 -14.02 -24.87
N ASN A 123 6.25 -13.70 -23.71
CA ASN A 123 5.28 -12.61 -23.51
C ASN A 123 5.94 -11.28 -23.08
N GLY A 124 7.26 -11.17 -23.18
CA GLY A 124 8.03 -9.98 -22.81
C GLY A 124 8.11 -9.71 -21.31
N THR A 125 7.81 -10.68 -20.45
CA THR A 125 8.01 -10.56 -19.00
C THR A 125 9.35 -11.16 -18.55
N TYR A 126 9.76 -10.86 -17.33
CA TYR A 126 10.90 -11.46 -16.66
C TYR A 126 10.42 -12.13 -15.38
N SER A 127 10.93 -13.34 -15.13
CA SER A 127 10.66 -14.07 -13.90
C SER A 127 11.75 -13.69 -12.90
N VAL A 128 11.39 -13.00 -11.83
CA VAL A 128 12.32 -12.49 -10.81
C VAL A 128 12.02 -13.17 -9.48
N ARG A 129 13.04 -13.59 -8.74
CA ARG A 129 12.91 -14.16 -7.40
C ARG A 129 13.78 -13.39 -6.42
N THR A 130 13.19 -12.96 -5.31
CA THR A 130 13.91 -12.33 -4.20
C THR A 130 13.32 -12.74 -2.85
N GLU A 131 14.09 -12.57 -1.78
CA GLU A 131 13.64 -12.77 -0.41
C GLU A 131 13.68 -11.42 0.30
N LEU A 132 12.53 -10.97 0.79
CA LEU A 132 12.37 -9.66 1.41
C LEU A 132 11.69 -9.82 2.77
N GLY A 133 12.03 -8.96 3.71
CA GLY A 133 11.42 -8.87 5.04
C GLY A 133 11.54 -7.45 5.57
N ALA A 134 10.83 -7.16 6.65
CA ALA A 134 10.86 -5.84 7.28
C ALA A 134 10.89 -5.97 8.81
N SER A 135 11.61 -5.04 9.47
CA SER A 135 11.70 -5.00 10.92
C SER A 135 10.31 -4.90 11.56
N GLY A 136 10.03 -5.81 12.51
CA GLY A 136 8.75 -5.86 13.22
C GLY A 136 7.59 -6.52 12.46
N MET A 137 7.83 -7.10 11.28
CA MET A 137 6.81 -7.82 10.50
C MET A 137 7.05 -9.33 10.49
N THR A 138 5.97 -10.11 10.44
CA THR A 138 6.04 -11.56 10.21
C THR A 138 6.20 -11.86 8.70
N SER A 139 6.71 -13.04 8.35
CA SER A 139 6.80 -13.45 6.93
C SER A 139 5.42 -13.52 6.25
N LEU A 140 4.34 -13.77 7.01
CA LEU A 140 2.95 -13.73 6.53
C LEU A 140 2.46 -12.31 6.20
N ASP A 141 2.81 -11.33 7.05
CA ASP A 141 2.49 -9.92 6.78
C ASP A 141 3.24 -9.43 5.54
N VAL A 142 4.54 -9.73 5.48
CA VAL A 142 5.40 -9.39 4.34
C VAL A 142 4.87 -10.01 3.05
N LYS A 143 4.52 -11.31 3.08
CA LYS A 143 3.87 -12.01 1.96
C LYS A 143 2.62 -11.27 1.51
N SER A 144 1.73 -10.92 2.43
CA SER A 144 0.44 -10.27 2.10
C SER A 144 0.66 -8.89 1.46
N ILE A 145 1.63 -8.13 1.98
CA ILE A 145 2.01 -6.82 1.43
C ILE A 145 2.57 -6.97 0.02
N ILE A 146 3.51 -7.90 -0.19
CA ILE A 146 4.14 -8.10 -1.49
C ILE A 146 3.12 -8.62 -2.52
N GLN A 147 2.23 -9.55 -2.14
CA GLN A 147 1.17 -10.03 -3.03
C GLN A 147 0.20 -8.91 -3.44
N SER A 148 0.01 -7.89 -2.61
CA SER A 148 -0.80 -6.73 -3.00
C SER A 148 -0.21 -5.90 -4.15
N LEU A 149 1.07 -6.11 -4.49
CA LEU A 149 1.74 -5.44 -5.61
C LEU A 149 1.27 -5.96 -6.98
N GLU A 150 0.60 -7.10 -7.05
CA GLU A 150 0.11 -7.66 -8.30
C GLU A 150 -0.81 -6.68 -9.05
N GLY A 151 -0.58 -6.56 -10.36
CA GLY A 151 -1.25 -5.61 -11.25
C GLY A 151 -0.80 -4.16 -11.11
N GLN A 152 0.11 -3.83 -10.18
CA GLN A 152 0.55 -2.45 -9.96
C GLN A 152 1.70 -2.05 -10.87
N LEU A 153 1.63 -0.81 -11.37
CA LEU A 153 2.74 -0.14 -12.03
C LEU A 153 3.69 0.44 -10.96
N ARG A 154 4.98 0.14 -11.09
CA ARG A 154 6.04 0.53 -10.17
C ARG A 154 7.21 1.13 -10.91
N GLN A 155 7.82 2.14 -10.31
CA GLN A 155 8.94 2.86 -10.90
C GLN A 155 10.23 2.06 -10.77
N GLY A 156 10.89 1.78 -11.90
CA GLY A 156 12.27 1.27 -11.96
C GLY A 156 13.29 2.40 -12.19
N TYR A 157 14.57 2.06 -12.39
CA TYR A 157 15.57 3.05 -12.81
C TYR A 157 15.51 3.31 -14.31
N ALA A 158 15.42 2.25 -15.12
CA ALA A 158 15.46 2.34 -16.57
C ALA A 158 14.07 2.48 -17.20
N THR A 159 13.08 1.80 -16.61
CA THR A 159 11.69 1.80 -17.09
C THR A 159 10.74 1.56 -15.93
N ASP A 160 9.45 1.85 -16.12
CA ASP A 160 8.46 1.40 -15.14
C ASP A 160 8.08 -0.07 -15.43
N TRP A 161 7.68 -0.76 -14.37
CA TRP A 161 7.41 -2.18 -14.38
C TRP A 161 6.01 -2.49 -13.88
N ILE A 162 5.31 -3.36 -14.59
CA ILE A 162 4.05 -3.94 -14.14
C ILE A 162 4.36 -5.27 -13.46
N PHE A 163 3.89 -5.43 -12.23
CA PHE A 163 3.96 -6.68 -11.48
C PHE A 163 2.82 -7.59 -11.93
N GLU A 164 2.98 -8.32 -13.04
CA GLU A 164 1.90 -9.10 -13.65
C GLU A 164 1.39 -10.22 -12.75
N LYS A 165 2.32 -10.91 -12.08
CA LYS A 165 2.01 -11.97 -11.12
C LYS A 165 2.95 -11.87 -9.94
N VAL A 166 2.44 -12.16 -8.75
CA VAL A 166 3.25 -12.19 -7.52
C VAL A 166 2.90 -13.41 -6.70
N ALA A 167 3.88 -14.30 -6.50
CA ALA A 167 3.73 -15.50 -5.69
C ALA A 167 4.76 -15.48 -4.55
N CYS A 168 4.30 -15.60 -3.30
CA CYS A 168 5.19 -15.61 -2.13
C CYS A 168 4.93 -16.80 -1.22
N THR A 169 6.02 -17.36 -0.69
CA THR A 169 6.04 -18.33 0.39
C THR A 169 6.62 -17.69 1.64
N ALA A 170 5.91 -17.84 2.76
CA ALA A 170 6.27 -17.30 4.07
C ALA A 170 6.94 -18.36 4.94
#